data_AF-A0A7Y2W524-F1
#
_entry.id   AF-A0A7Y2W524-F1
#
_cell.length_a   1.000
_cell.length_b   1.000
_cell.length_c   1.000
_cell.angle_alpha   90.00
_cell.angle_beta   90.00
_cell.angle_gamma   90.00
#
_symmetry.space_group_name_H-M   'P 1'
#
loop_
_entity.id
_entity.type
_entity.pdbx_description
1 polymer ?
#
loop_
_entity_poly.entity_id
_entity_poly.type
_entity_poly.pdbx_seq_one_letter_code
_entity_poly.pdbx_strand_id
1 'polypeptide(L)'
;MRVYRVTDNDGHGPQDSGLTYTYMAAVLEAVNLGLEEPLSEEESNAHPGIASRYDGLGAKLHPDLRFGCAELGDLRRWFHSPAGCRAMTAEGAIIATFEVPEACVIVGRHRVLFILRAARLINTKPALITNMVTRALTWGPAAGAPVAMV
;
A
#
# COMPACT_ATOMS: atom_id res chain seq x y z
N MET A 1 -0.26 13.32 -10.56
CA MET A 1 0.59 12.25 -10.01
C MET A 1 -0.21 11.00 -9.70
N ARG A 2 0.36 9.81 -9.90
CA ARG A 2 -0.25 8.54 -9.48
C ARG A 2 0.24 8.17 -8.08
N VAL A 3 -0.67 7.68 -7.24
CA VAL A 3 -0.39 7.25 -5.86
C VAL A 3 -0.99 5.87 -5.61
N TYR A 4 -0.22 4.99 -4.96
CA TYR A 4 -0.65 3.66 -4.55
C TYR A 4 -0.78 3.61 -3.03
N ARG A 5 -1.86 3.04 -2.52
CA ARG A 5 -2.12 2.93 -1.08
C ARG A 5 -2.80 1.61 -0.77
N VAL A 6 -2.36 0.93 0.28
CA VAL A 6 -3.13 -0.20 0.84
C VAL A 6 -4.28 0.37 1.66
N THR A 7 -5.50 -0.12 1.42
CA THR A 7 -6.70 0.22 2.18
C THR A 7 -7.54 -1.03 2.45
N ASP A 8 -8.50 -0.92 3.37
CA ASP A 8 -9.66 -1.81 3.38
C ASP A 8 -10.66 -1.39 2.28
N ASN A 9 -11.82 -2.07 2.23
CA ASN A 9 -12.90 -1.78 1.28
C ASN A 9 -13.60 -0.43 1.55
N ASP A 10 -13.51 0.09 2.77
CA ASP A 10 -14.09 1.38 3.16
C ASP A 10 -13.11 2.55 2.93
N GLY A 11 -11.89 2.26 2.46
CA GLY A 11 -10.86 3.25 2.15
C GLY A 11 -9.99 3.66 3.34
N HIS A 12 -10.13 3.02 4.50
CA HIS A 12 -9.29 3.25 5.66
C HIS A 12 -7.87 2.76 5.42
N GLY A 13 -6.89 3.44 6.03
CA GLY A 13 -5.50 3.01 5.92
C GLY A 13 -5.22 1.72 6.71
N PRO A 14 -4.06 1.09 6.51
CA PRO A 14 -3.73 -0.18 7.16
C PRO A 14 -3.68 -0.06 8.69
N GLN A 15 -3.29 1.10 9.19
CA GLN A 15 -3.28 1.38 10.63
C GLN A 15 -4.71 1.56 11.17
N ASP A 16 -5.54 2.34 10.47
CA ASP A 16 -6.91 2.69 10.91
C ASP A 16 -7.86 1.49 10.85
N SER A 17 -7.66 0.60 9.88
CA SER A 17 -8.44 -0.64 9.66
C SER A 17 -7.93 -1.84 10.47
N GLY A 18 -6.83 -1.68 11.20
CA GLY A 18 -6.19 -2.79 11.93
C GLY A 18 -5.40 -3.77 11.04
N LEU A 19 -5.42 -3.62 9.72
CA LEU A 19 -4.69 -4.47 8.77
C LEU A 19 -3.19 -4.55 9.05
N THR A 20 -2.57 -3.50 9.60
CA THR A 20 -1.17 -3.53 10.02
C THR A 20 -0.92 -4.59 11.12
N TYR A 21 -1.85 -4.74 12.07
CA TYR A 21 -1.73 -5.75 13.12
C TYR A 21 -1.91 -7.16 12.56
N THR A 22 -2.89 -7.35 11.67
CA THR A 22 -3.10 -8.61 10.94
C THR A 22 -1.86 -9.00 10.15
N TYR A 23 -1.27 -8.05 9.42
CA TYR A 23 -0.03 -8.27 8.67
C TYR A 23 1.10 -8.74 9.59
N MET A 24 1.36 -7.99 10.66
CA MET A 24 2.47 -8.28 11.58
C MET A 24 2.29 -9.62 12.32
N ALA A 25 1.07 -9.95 12.72
CA ALA A 25 0.78 -11.23 13.37
C ALA A 25 1.11 -12.42 12.45
N ALA A 26 0.67 -12.35 11.19
CA ALA A 26 0.93 -13.39 10.20
C ALA A 26 2.41 -13.49 9.81
N VAL A 27 3.13 -12.36 9.74
CA VAL A 27 4.59 -12.34 9.54
C VAL A 27 5.30 -13.07 10.68
N LEU A 28 5.00 -12.70 11.93
CA LEU A 28 5.62 -13.30 13.11
C LEU A 28 5.34 -14.81 13.20
N GLU A 29 4.12 -15.23 12.90
CA GLU A 29 3.77 -16.64 12.83
C GLU A 29 4.57 -17.38 11.76
N ALA A 30 4.65 -16.84 10.54
CA ALA A 30 5.42 -17.46 9.45
C ALA A 30 6.91 -17.58 9.77
N VAL A 31 7.50 -16.56 10.39
CA VAL A 31 8.90 -16.58 10.85
C VAL A 31 9.11 -17.63 11.95
N ASN A 32 8.21 -17.69 12.94
CA ASN A 32 8.29 -18.69 14.01
C ASN A 32 8.17 -20.13 13.50
N LEU A 33 7.45 -20.33 12.40
CA LEU A 33 7.32 -21.62 11.71
C LEU A 33 8.46 -21.91 10.72
N GLY A 34 9.39 -20.98 10.52
CA GLY A 34 10.50 -21.11 9.56
C GLY A 34 10.08 -21.07 8.09
N LEU A 35 8.92 -20.47 7.78
CA LEU A 35 8.37 -20.36 6.43
C LEU A 35 8.84 -19.09 5.70
N GLU A 36 9.22 -18.06 6.45
CA GLU A 36 9.72 -16.79 5.93
C GLU A 36 10.89 -16.31 6.80
N GLU A 37 11.80 -15.55 6.19
CA GLU A 37 12.94 -14.96 6.91
C GLU A 37 12.50 -13.75 7.75
N PRO A 38 13.19 -13.46 8.87
CA PRO A 38 12.98 -12.23 9.61
C PRO A 38 13.20 -10.99 8.74
N LEU A 39 12.44 -9.93 9.04
CA LEU A 39 12.60 -8.60 8.48
C LEU A 39 14.05 -8.11 8.56
N SER A 40 14.61 -7.67 7.42
CA SER A 40 15.89 -6.96 7.42
C SER A 40 15.77 -5.57 8.03
N GLU A 41 16.90 -4.98 8.42
CA GLU A 41 16.95 -3.62 8.95
C GLU A 41 16.46 -2.58 7.92
N GLU A 42 16.77 -2.77 6.64
CA GLU A 42 16.28 -1.89 5.56
C GLU A 42 14.76 -1.94 5.44
N GLU A 43 14.17 -3.14 5.47
CA GLU A 43 12.72 -3.33 5.37
C GLU A 43 12.00 -2.82 6.62
N SER A 44 12.58 -3.02 7.80
CA SER A 44 12.08 -2.46 9.06
C SER A 44 12.06 -0.93 9.01
N ASN A 45 13.13 -0.30 8.53
CA ASN A 45 13.23 1.15 8.39
C ASN A 45 12.30 1.72 7.31
N ALA A 46 11.96 0.93 6.29
CA ALA A 46 11.00 1.32 5.26
C ALA A 46 9.55 1.30 5.75
N HIS A 47 9.23 0.61 6.85
CA HIS A 47 7.85 0.47 7.35
C HIS A 47 7.19 1.84 7.60
N PRO A 48 5.94 2.08 7.15
CA PRO A 48 5.31 3.41 7.12
C PRO A 48 5.30 4.15 8.46
N GLY A 49 5.15 3.41 9.58
CA GLY A 49 5.23 3.98 10.93
C GLY A 49 6.64 4.44 11.32
N ILE A 50 7.69 3.74 10.88
CA ILE A 50 9.10 4.01 11.18
C ILE A 50 9.67 5.04 10.21
N ALA A 51 9.47 4.83 8.89
CA ALA A 51 9.82 5.76 7.82
C ALA A 51 9.26 7.17 8.09
N SER A 52 8.19 7.27 8.89
CA SER A 52 7.62 8.54 9.28
C SER A 52 8.47 9.49 10.07
N ARG A 53 9.41 8.93 10.81
CA ARG A 53 10.36 9.65 11.64
C ARG A 53 11.57 10.12 10.83
N TYR A 54 11.85 9.46 9.70
CA TYR A 54 13.08 9.64 8.95
C TYR A 54 12.94 10.50 7.69
N ASP A 55 11.73 10.69 7.17
CA ASP A 55 11.52 11.46 5.93
C ASP A 55 11.05 12.91 6.15
N GLY A 56 11.03 13.38 7.41
CA GLY A 56 10.66 14.75 7.76
C GLY A 56 9.18 15.10 7.57
N LEU A 57 8.34 14.13 7.18
CA LEU A 57 6.91 14.36 6.95
C LEU A 57 6.05 14.17 8.21
N GLY A 58 6.62 13.66 9.31
CA GLY A 58 5.91 13.41 10.58
C GLY A 58 5.26 14.64 11.21
N ALA A 59 5.74 15.86 10.91
CA ALA A 59 5.21 17.11 11.48
C ALA A 59 4.08 17.75 10.65
N LYS A 60 3.76 17.22 9.46
CA LYS A 60 2.81 17.84 8.52
C LYS A 60 1.47 17.11 8.44
N LEU A 61 1.08 16.36 9.47
CA LEU A 61 -0.15 15.57 9.47
C LEU A 61 -1.41 16.45 9.62
N HIS A 62 -1.80 17.10 8.52
CA HIS A 62 -3.16 17.61 8.37
C HIS A 62 -4.14 16.43 8.37
N PRO A 63 -5.33 16.54 9.00
CA PRO A 63 -6.31 15.45 9.10
C PRO A 63 -6.74 14.84 7.75
N ASP A 64 -6.56 15.58 6.66
CA ASP A 64 -6.92 15.14 5.31
C ASP A 64 -5.80 14.44 4.55
N LEU A 65 -4.59 14.43 5.10
CA LEU A 65 -3.46 13.79 4.47
C LEU A 65 -3.52 12.28 4.72
N ARG A 66 -3.19 11.55 3.67
CA ARG A 66 -3.12 10.10 3.65
C ARG A 66 -1.76 9.67 3.11
N PHE A 67 -1.22 8.60 3.68
CA PHE A 67 -0.01 7.96 3.21
C PHE A 67 -0.27 7.09 1.98
N GLY A 68 0.69 7.09 1.06
CA GLY A 68 0.79 6.13 -0.03
C GLY A 68 2.21 6.08 -0.55
N CYS A 69 2.39 5.51 -1.72
CA CYS A 69 3.64 5.41 -2.45
C CYS A 69 3.49 5.96 -3.86
N ALA A 70 4.56 6.59 -4.38
CA ALA A 70 4.61 6.99 -5.79
C ALA A 70 4.78 5.77 -6.71
N GLU A 71 5.41 4.71 -6.19
CA GLU A 71 5.68 3.47 -6.92
C GLU A 71 5.13 2.24 -6.18
N LEU A 72 4.74 1.22 -6.94
CA LEU A 72 4.35 -0.07 -6.37
C LEU A 72 5.54 -0.80 -5.72
N GLY A 73 6.76 -0.52 -6.18
CA GLY A 73 7.98 -1.05 -5.58
C GLY A 73 8.11 -0.65 -4.10
N ASP A 74 7.77 0.60 -3.76
CA ASP A 74 7.79 1.06 -2.38
C ASP A 74 6.69 0.41 -1.54
N LEU A 75 5.50 0.21 -2.13
CA LEU A 75 4.41 -0.50 -1.46
C LEU A 75 4.81 -1.95 -1.14
N ARG A 76 5.60 -2.58 -2.01
CA ARG A 76 6.17 -3.92 -1.77
C ARG A 76 7.22 -3.92 -0.66
N ARG A 77 8.05 -2.87 -0.56
CA ARG A 77 8.98 -2.72 0.58
C ARG A 77 8.22 -2.63 1.90
N TRP A 78 7.06 -1.97 1.91
CA TRP A 78 6.20 -1.87 3.10
C TRP A 78 5.53 -3.20 3.47
N PHE A 79 5.10 -3.96 2.46
CA PHE A 79 4.38 -5.22 2.61
C PHE A 79 5.08 -6.35 1.85
N HIS A 80 6.30 -6.70 2.29
CA HIS A 80 7.19 -7.66 1.63
C HIS A 80 6.82 -9.13 1.92
N SER A 81 6.12 -9.40 3.02
CA SER A 81 5.80 -10.77 3.45
C SER A 81 4.60 -11.35 2.68
N PRO A 82 4.77 -12.49 1.99
CA PRO A 82 3.66 -13.23 1.40
C PRO A 82 2.58 -13.62 2.42
N ALA A 83 2.96 -14.10 3.61
CA ALA A 83 2.03 -14.48 4.67
C ALA A 83 1.22 -13.28 5.17
N GLY A 84 1.89 -12.16 5.47
CA GLY A 84 1.22 -10.93 5.88
C GLY A 84 0.26 -10.41 4.81
N CYS A 85 0.66 -10.40 3.53
CA CYS A 85 -0.21 -9.97 2.44
C CYS A 85 -1.41 -10.89 2.22
N ARG A 86 -1.26 -12.20 2.38
CA ARG A 86 -2.38 -13.16 2.34
C ARG A 86 -3.37 -12.87 3.46
N ALA A 87 -2.89 -12.70 4.68
CA ALA A 87 -3.73 -12.42 5.84
C ALA A 87 -4.50 -11.11 5.68
N MET A 88 -3.84 -10.01 5.31
CA MET A 88 -4.52 -8.75 5.02
C MET A 88 -5.55 -8.89 3.90
N THR A 89 -5.23 -9.61 2.83
CA THR A 89 -6.16 -9.80 1.70
C THR A 89 -7.40 -10.60 2.12
N ALA A 90 -7.25 -11.58 3.02
CA ALA A 90 -8.38 -12.31 3.59
C ALA A 90 -9.32 -11.40 4.41
N GLU A 91 -8.77 -10.36 5.03
CA GLU A 91 -9.51 -9.29 5.72
C GLU A 91 -10.00 -8.17 4.77
N GLY A 92 -9.93 -8.37 3.45
CA GLY A 92 -10.43 -7.43 2.46
C GLY A 92 -9.46 -6.30 2.09
N ALA A 93 -8.16 -6.44 2.38
CA ALA A 93 -7.18 -5.44 1.95
C ALA A 93 -7.01 -5.37 0.44
N ILE A 94 -6.98 -4.14 -0.07
CA ILE A 94 -6.78 -3.79 -1.48
C ILE A 94 -5.63 -2.78 -1.63
N ILE A 95 -5.04 -2.74 -2.82
CA ILE A 95 -4.21 -1.64 -3.32
C ILE A 95 -5.13 -0.72 -4.12
N ALA A 96 -5.39 0.45 -3.58
CA ALA A 96 -6.06 1.54 -4.28
C ALA A 96 -5.03 2.39 -5.03
N THR A 97 -5.29 2.63 -6.32
CA THR A 97 -4.52 3.52 -7.19
C THR A 97 -5.29 4.81 -7.41
N PHE A 98 -4.68 5.93 -7.08
CA PHE A 98 -5.27 7.26 -7.22
C PHE A 98 -4.52 8.10 -8.25
N GLU A 99 -5.23 8.99 -8.91
CA GLU A 99 -4.67 10.19 -9.53
C GLU A 99 -4.90 11.39 -8.62
N VAL A 100 -3.84 12.13 -8.35
CA VAL A 100 -3.85 13.29 -7.45
C VAL A 100 -3.17 14.49 -8.14
N PRO A 101 -3.74 15.71 -8.07
CA PRO A 101 -3.03 16.91 -8.49
C PRO A 101 -1.71 17.06 -7.75
N GLU A 102 -0.62 17.42 -8.46
CA GLU A 102 0.72 17.51 -7.86
C GLU A 102 0.78 18.50 -6.68
N ALA A 103 0.05 19.62 -6.77
CA ALA A 103 -0.08 20.60 -5.69
C ALA A 103 -0.70 20.03 -4.40
N CYS A 104 -1.37 18.87 -4.48
CA CYS A 104 -1.99 18.17 -3.35
C CYS A 104 -1.16 16.98 -2.85
N VAL A 105 0.11 16.86 -3.28
CA VAL A 105 1.02 15.78 -2.91
C VAL A 105 2.30 16.36 -2.30
N ILE A 106 2.76 15.74 -1.21
CA ILE A 106 4.07 15.97 -0.62
C ILE A 106 4.87 14.68 -0.77
N VAL A 107 5.97 14.74 -1.50
CA VAL A 107 6.82 13.59 -1.79
C VAL A 107 7.95 13.51 -0.76
N GLY A 108 8.01 12.40 -0.04
CA GLY A 108 9.12 12.00 0.82
C GLY A 108 9.98 10.93 0.15
N ARG A 109 11.02 10.47 0.85
CA ARG A 109 12.00 9.53 0.30
C ARG A 109 11.42 8.15 -0.05
N HIS A 110 10.49 7.66 0.78
CA HIS A 110 9.91 6.31 0.67
C HIS A 110 8.38 6.32 0.61
N ARG A 111 7.77 7.51 0.57
CA ARG A 111 6.32 7.67 0.64
C ARG A 111 5.87 9.01 0.12
N VAL A 112 4.57 9.08 -0.13
CA VAL A 112 3.88 10.32 -0.42
C VAL A 112 2.79 10.57 0.63
N LEU A 113 2.63 11.83 1.00
CA LEU A 113 1.42 12.33 1.65
C LEU A 113 0.57 13.00 0.60
N PHE A 114 -0.73 12.71 0.59
CA PHE A 114 -1.65 13.32 -0.37
C PHE A 114 -3.00 13.65 0.26
N ILE A 115 -3.66 14.68 -0.26
CA ILE A 115 -5.01 15.06 0.19
C ILE A 115 -6.01 14.10 -0.46
N LEU A 116 -6.61 13.20 0.32
CA LEU A 116 -7.52 12.17 -0.22
C LEU A 116 -8.74 12.78 -0.91
N ARG A 117 -9.25 13.91 -0.40
CA ARG A 117 -10.41 14.62 -0.98
C ARG A 117 -10.16 15.14 -2.41
N ALA A 118 -8.89 15.39 -2.74
CA ALA A 118 -8.46 15.83 -4.07
C ALA A 118 -8.05 14.64 -4.97
N ALA A 119 -8.09 13.42 -4.45
CA ALA A 119 -7.67 12.22 -5.15
C ALA A 119 -8.85 11.57 -5.89
N ARG A 120 -8.60 11.12 -7.13
CA ARG A 120 -9.55 10.33 -7.92
C ARG A 120 -9.10 8.87 -7.92
N LEU A 121 -9.94 7.96 -7.42
CA LEU A 121 -9.67 6.53 -7.49
C LEU A 121 -9.74 6.07 -8.96
N ILE A 122 -8.70 5.36 -9.40
CA ILE A 122 -8.57 4.87 -10.79
C ILE A 122 -8.71 3.36 -10.85
N ASN A 123 -8.19 2.63 -9.86
CA ASN A 123 -8.20 1.18 -9.86
C ASN A 123 -8.04 0.63 -8.44
N THR A 124 -8.57 -0.55 -8.19
CA THR A 124 -8.39 -1.32 -6.97
C THR A 124 -7.97 -2.75 -7.33
N LYS A 125 -6.96 -3.28 -6.65
CA LYS A 125 -6.54 -4.68 -6.80
C LYS A 125 -6.36 -5.32 -5.43
N PRO A 126 -6.50 -6.65 -5.27
CA PRO A 126 -6.20 -7.31 -4.00
C PRO A 126 -4.76 -7.00 -3.53
N ALA A 127 -4.57 -6.80 -2.22
CA ALA A 127 -3.25 -6.52 -1.63
C ALA A 127 -2.23 -7.61 -1.94
N LEU A 128 -2.68 -8.86 -2.11
CA LEU A 128 -1.87 -10.02 -2.51
C LEU A 128 -1.01 -9.79 -3.78
N ILE A 129 -1.41 -8.88 -4.67
CA ILE A 129 -0.66 -8.58 -5.90
C ILE A 129 0.70 -7.92 -5.63
N THR A 130 0.95 -7.41 -4.41
CA THR A 130 2.31 -6.96 -4.04
C THR A 130 3.32 -8.11 -4.09
N ASN A 131 2.94 -9.34 -3.71
CA ASN A 131 3.87 -10.47 -3.50
C ASN A 131 3.74 -11.63 -4.48
N MET A 132 2.91 -11.52 -5.52
CA MET A 132 3.00 -12.47 -6.62
C MET A 132 4.24 -12.15 -7.47
N VAL A 133 5.18 -13.09 -7.53
CA VAL A 133 6.26 -13.15 -8.54
C VAL A 133 5.63 -13.22 -9.92
N THR A 134 5.14 -12.10 -10.41
CA THR A 134 4.66 -11.95 -11.78
C THR A 134 5.66 -11.03 -12.45
N ARG A 135 6.59 -11.66 -13.19
CA ARG A 135 7.44 -11.00 -14.18
C ARG A 135 6.54 -10.04 -14.96
N ALA A 136 6.81 -8.74 -14.83
CA ALA A 136 6.14 -7.65 -15.55
C ALA A 136 4.60 -7.73 -15.59
N LEU A 137 3.93 -7.25 -14.54
CA LEU A 137 2.60 -6.64 -14.75
C LEU A 137 2.83 -5.35 -15.54
N THR A 138 2.75 -5.43 -16.87
CA THR A 138 2.56 -4.25 -17.71
C THR A 138 1.21 -3.64 -17.35
N TRP A 139 1.25 -2.48 -16.69
CA TRP A 139 0.07 -1.71 -16.36
C TRP A 139 -0.43 -1.01 -17.63
N GLY A 140 -1.23 -1.73 -18.43
CA GLY A 140 -2.07 -1.11 -19.45
C GLY A 140 -3.29 -0.44 -18.82
N PRO A 141 -3.85 0.62 -19.42
CA PRO A 141 -5.17 1.12 -19.04
C PRO A 141 -6.17 -0.04 -19.16
N ALA A 142 -7.09 -0.16 -18.19
CA ALA A 142 -8.17 -1.14 -18.29
C ALA A 142 -8.92 -0.86 -19.59
N ALA A 143 -8.83 -1.78 -20.55
CA ALA A 143 -9.70 -1.78 -21.71
C ALA A 143 -11.16 -1.80 -21.19
N GLY A 144 -11.98 -1.00 -21.85
CA GLY A 144 -13.28 -0.56 -21.39
C GLY A 144 -14.25 -1.67 -20.99
N ALA A 145 -15.32 -1.24 -20.32
CA ALA A 145 -16.46 -2.04 -19.93
C ALA A 145 -16.92 -3.00 -21.04
N PRO A 146 -17.40 -4.20 -20.69
CA PRO A 146 -18.08 -5.04 -21.67
C PRO A 146 -19.37 -4.33 -22.10
N VAL A 147 -19.39 -3.85 -23.33
CA VAL A 147 -20.64 -3.48 -24.00
C VAL A 147 -21.39 -4.78 -24.25
N ALA A 148 -22.47 -4.99 -23.51
CA ALA A 148 -23.44 -6.02 -23.85
C ALA A 148 -24.04 -5.67 -25.22
N MET A 149 -23.83 -6.53 -26.21
CA MET A 149 -24.58 -6.46 -27.46
C MET A 149 -26.02 -6.92 -27.20
N VAL A 150 -26.98 -6.08 -27.59
CA VAL A 150 -28.36 -6.46 -27.90
C VAL A 150 -28.56 -6.21 -29.38
#